data_AF-A0A2K9JYX0-F1
#
_entry.id   AF-A0A2K9JYX0-F1
#
_cell.length_a   1.000
_cell.length_b   1.000
_cell.length_c   1.000
_cell.angle_alpha   90.00
_cell.angle_beta   90.00
_cell.angle_gamma   90.00
#
_symmetry.space_group_name_H-M   'P 1'
#
loop_
_entity.id
_entity.type
_entity.pdbx_description
1 polymer ?
#
loop_
_entity_poly.entity_id
_entity_poly.type
_entity_poly.pdbx_seq_one_letter_code
_entity_poly.pdbx_strand_id
1 'polypeptide(L)'
;MGNVKQRGVVLIMAMVMVVAVMAVAVTLMSTSTLDIKMTHAVMEREEAESLLFGEMQRLIRQEQRAPNNVFLRSRQQLADDGATVQTPNGLQATVTNLNNGELELFCPRQFDYTDGFVCNMTEVQATVDYGDRGRHNVTIVMGIGQEIVSVSN
;
A
#
# COMPACT_ATOMS: atom_id res chain seq x y z
N MET A 1 73.01 -8.49 20.27
CA MET A 1 72.61 -7.97 18.95
C MET A 1 71.13 -7.61 19.03
N GLY A 2 70.62 -6.40 18.82
CA GLY A 2 71.17 -5.05 18.74
C GLY A 2 69.96 -4.16 19.01
N ASN A 3 69.90 -3.53 20.20
CA ASN A 3 68.79 -2.68 20.61
C ASN A 3 68.90 -1.33 19.88
N VAL A 4 68.34 -1.26 18.68
CA VAL A 4 68.16 0.01 17.98
C VAL A 4 66.87 0.64 18.52
N LYS A 5 66.95 1.89 18.99
CA LYS A 5 65.80 2.71 19.40
C LYS A 5 64.81 2.85 18.22
N GLN A 6 63.86 1.93 18.09
CA GLN A 6 62.80 1.90 17.07
C GLN A 6 61.48 2.57 17.54
N ARG A 7 61.54 3.50 18.51
CA ARG A 7 60.33 4.14 19.07
C ARG A 7 59.51 4.90 18.03
N GLY A 8 60.13 5.46 16.99
CA GLY A 8 59.42 6.21 15.94
C GLY A 8 58.61 5.32 14.98
N VAL A 9 59.17 4.18 14.55
CA VAL A 9 58.52 3.28 13.59
C VAL A 9 57.30 2.59 14.20
N VAL A 10 57.39 2.19 15.47
CA VAL A 10 56.26 1.58 16.19
C VAL A 10 55.09 2.55 16.31
N LEU A 11 55.37 3.84 16.51
CA LEU A 11 54.33 4.87 16.61
C LEU A 11 53.58 5.07 15.29
N ILE A 12 54.31 5.07 14.17
CA ILE A 12 53.73 5.18 12.83
C ILE A 12 52.88 3.94 12.51
N MET A 13 53.40 2.75 12.81
CA MET A 13 52.65 1.50 12.60
C MET A 13 51.36 1.44 13.43
N ALA A 14 51.43 1.85 14.70
CA ALA A 14 50.24 1.96 15.54
C ALA A 14 49.23 2.93 14.94
N MET A 15 49.69 4.07 14.42
CA MET A 15 48.81 5.07 13.82
C MET A 15 48.12 4.54 12.55
N VAL A 16 48.84 3.83 11.68
CA VAL A 16 48.27 3.20 10.48
C VAL A 16 47.22 2.15 10.84
N MET A 17 47.50 1.30 11.84
CA MET A 17 46.52 0.32 12.32
C MET A 17 45.24 1.00 12.86
N VAL A 18 45.37 2.07 13.65
CA VAL A 18 44.22 2.78 14.20
C VAL A 18 43.35 3.36 13.09
N VAL A 19 43.95 3.98 12.06
CA VAL A 19 43.19 4.53 10.93
C VAL A 19 42.45 3.42 10.17
N ALA A 20 43.10 2.27 9.94
CA ALA A 20 42.46 1.13 9.28
C ALA A 20 41.25 0.60 10.06
N VAL A 21 41.38 0.44 11.39
CA VAL A 21 40.29 -0.04 12.24
C VAL A 21 39.13 0.95 12.28
N MET A 22 39.41 2.25 12.38
CA MET A 22 38.39 3.29 12.38
C MET A 22 37.62 3.34 11.05
N ALA A 23 38.31 3.13 9.92
CA ALA A 23 37.65 3.09 8.61
C ALA A 23 36.63 1.94 8.51
N VAL A 24 36.98 0.75 9.01
CA VAL A 24 36.05 -0.40 9.05
C VAL A 24 34.91 -0.15 10.04
N ALA A 25 35.19 0.44 11.20
CA ALA A 25 34.16 0.75 12.18
C ALA A 25 33.11 1.75 11.65
N VAL A 26 33.56 2.83 11.01
CA VAL A 26 32.66 3.86 10.44
C VAL A 26 31.82 3.29 9.32
N THR A 27 32.40 2.47 8.43
CA THR A 27 31.65 1.84 7.35
C THR A 27 30.58 0.90 7.88
N LEU A 28 30.90 0.03 8.86
CA LEU A 28 29.93 -0.85 9.51
C LEU A 28 28.81 -0.08 10.19
N MET A 29 29.12 0.96 10.98
CA MET A 29 28.10 1.78 11.64
C MET A 29 27.21 2.52 10.65
N SER A 30 27.79 3.01 9.55
CA SER A 30 27.04 3.71 8.50
C SER A 30 26.06 2.77 7.81
N THR A 31 26.48 1.55 7.47
CA THR A 31 25.60 0.56 6.82
C THR A 31 24.45 0.16 7.75
N SER A 32 24.73 -0.18 9.01
CA SER A 32 23.71 -0.56 9.97
C SER A 32 22.67 0.54 10.22
N THR A 33 23.10 1.81 10.26
CA THR A 33 22.18 2.94 10.45
C THR A 33 21.25 3.12 9.25
N LEU A 34 21.73 2.88 8.04
CA LEU A 34 20.92 2.93 6.82
C LEU A 34 19.88 1.81 6.83
N ASP A 35 20.27 0.59 7.20
CA ASP A 35 19.36 -0.56 7.24
C ASP A 35 18.25 -0.38 8.29
N ILE A 36 18.58 0.18 9.46
CA ILE A 36 17.56 0.49 10.49
C ILE A 36 16.55 1.53 9.97
N LYS A 37 17.02 2.58 9.29
CA LYS A 37 16.11 3.58 8.72
C LYS A 37 15.23 3.01 7.61
N MET A 38 15.80 2.15 6.76
CA MET A 38 15.03 1.48 5.71
C MET A 38 13.98 0.55 6.30
N THR A 39 14.33 -0.28 7.27
CA THR A 39 13.38 -1.18 7.92
C THR A 39 12.27 -0.40 8.63
N HIS A 40 12.57 0.71 9.30
CA HIS A 40 11.55 1.59 9.84
C HIS A 40 10.60 2.17 8.78
N ALA A 41 11.13 2.68 7.67
CA ALA A 41 10.31 3.20 6.58
C ALA A 41 9.41 2.11 5.96
N VAL A 42 9.91 0.87 5.88
CA VAL A 42 9.11 -0.28 5.42
C VAL A 42 8.03 -0.64 6.44
N MET A 43 8.34 -0.68 7.73
CA MET A 43 7.36 -0.97 8.78
C MET A 43 6.23 0.07 8.82
N GLU A 44 6.56 1.36 8.72
CA GLU A 44 5.55 2.43 8.67
C GLU A 44 4.65 2.30 7.43
N ARG A 45 5.22 1.93 6.29
CA ARG A 45 4.43 1.67 5.07
C ARG A 45 3.52 0.45 5.24
N GLU A 46 4.03 -0.64 5.81
CA GLU A 46 3.26 -1.86 6.03
C GLU A 46 2.09 -1.62 7.00
N GLU A 47 2.31 -0.82 8.05
CA GLU A 47 1.24 -0.41 8.97
C GLU A 47 0.15 0.39 8.24
N ALA A 48 0.56 1.34 7.39
CA ALA A 48 -0.35 2.13 6.57
C ALA A 48 -1.15 1.26 5.57
N GLU A 49 -0.50 0.29 4.92
CA GLU A 49 -1.17 -0.66 4.02
C GLU A 49 -2.16 -1.55 4.77
N SER A 50 -1.77 -2.09 5.93
CA SER A 50 -2.63 -2.90 6.78
C SER A 50 -3.87 -2.12 7.26
N LEU A 51 -3.69 -0.85 7.63
CA LEU A 51 -4.80 0.04 7.97
C LEU A 51 -5.74 0.25 6.78
N LEU A 52 -5.20 0.55 5.59
CA LEU A 52 -6.00 0.70 4.37
C LEU A 52 -6.80 -0.55 4.03
N PHE A 53 -6.19 -1.75 4.08
CA PHE A 53 -6.91 -3.00 3.85
C PHE A 53 -8.03 -3.22 4.88
N GLY A 54 -7.76 -2.92 6.16
CA GLY A 54 -8.76 -2.98 7.21
C GLY A 54 -9.95 -2.04 6.96
N GLU A 55 -9.67 -0.81 6.54
CA GLU A 55 -10.70 0.18 6.20
C GLU A 55 -11.48 -0.19 4.95
N MET A 56 -10.83 -0.71 3.90
CA MET A 56 -11.52 -1.20 2.70
C MET A 56 -12.49 -2.34 3.03
N GLN A 57 -12.09 -3.30 3.86
CA GLN A 57 -13.00 -4.37 4.28
C GLN A 57 -14.16 -3.84 5.13
N ARG A 58 -13.93 -2.82 5.96
CA ARG A 58 -15.00 -2.18 6.73
C ARG A 58 -15.98 -1.45 5.81
N LEU A 59 -15.48 -0.72 4.83
CA LEU A 59 -16.29 -0.07 3.80
C LEU A 59 -17.18 -1.08 3.07
N ILE A 60 -16.61 -2.20 2.62
CA ILE A 60 -17.37 -3.25 1.93
C ILE A 60 -18.50 -3.78 2.82
N ARG A 61 -18.20 -4.09 4.08
CA ARG A 61 -19.22 -4.58 5.05
C ARG A 61 -20.30 -3.52 5.35
N GLN A 62 -19.93 -2.25 5.36
CA GLN A 62 -20.87 -1.15 5.57
C GLN A 62 -21.82 -1.02 4.37
N GLU A 63 -21.27 -1.00 3.16
CA GLU A 63 -22.05 -0.91 1.91
C GLU A 63 -22.95 -2.13 1.69
N GLN A 64 -22.52 -3.33 2.10
CA GLN A 64 -23.38 -4.52 2.09
C GLN A 64 -24.64 -4.40 2.95
N ARG A 65 -24.61 -3.58 4.02
CA ARG A 65 -25.76 -3.35 4.91
C ARG A 65 -26.51 -2.07 4.56
N ALA A 66 -25.95 -1.22 3.71
CA ALA A 66 -26.55 0.05 3.33
C ALA A 66 -27.71 -0.19 2.36
N PRO A 67 -28.85 0.50 2.53
CA PRO A 67 -29.97 0.39 1.58
C PRO A 67 -29.62 0.94 0.19
N ASN A 68 -28.63 1.84 0.09
CA ASN A 68 -28.17 2.47 -1.15
C ASN A 68 -26.70 2.12 -1.46
N ASN A 69 -26.40 0.82 -1.50
CA ASN A 69 -25.06 0.28 -1.78
C ASN A 69 -24.48 0.86 -3.08
N VAL A 70 -23.30 1.47 -2.98
CA VAL A 70 -22.61 2.07 -4.13
C VAL A 70 -22.15 1.04 -5.18
N PHE A 71 -21.90 -0.20 -4.78
CA PHE A 71 -21.46 -1.28 -5.67
C PHE A 71 -22.57 -1.86 -6.54
N LEU A 72 -23.83 -1.54 -6.23
CA LEU A 72 -24.99 -1.94 -7.05
C LEU A 72 -25.38 -0.87 -8.08
N ARG A 73 -24.78 0.31 -8.02
CA ARG A 73 -25.15 1.43 -8.89
C ARG A 73 -24.54 1.27 -10.28
N SER A 74 -25.36 1.48 -11.31
CA SER A 74 -24.89 1.48 -12.69
C SER A 74 -23.93 2.64 -12.95
N ARG A 75 -23.19 2.58 -14.06
CA ARG A 75 -22.28 3.67 -14.45
C ARG A 75 -23.01 5.00 -14.64
N GLN A 76 -24.28 5.02 -15.06
CA GLN A 76 -25.03 6.27 -15.19
C GLN A 76 -25.44 6.87 -13.84
N GLN A 77 -25.48 6.05 -12.78
CA GLN A 77 -25.85 6.45 -11.43
C GLN A 77 -24.63 6.89 -10.59
N LEU A 78 -23.42 6.56 -11.02
CA LEU A 78 -22.17 7.12 -10.51
C LEU A 78 -21.73 8.28 -11.42
N ALA A 79 -21.15 9.32 -10.84
CA ALA A 79 -20.47 10.33 -11.65
C ALA A 79 -19.27 9.68 -12.38
N ASP A 80 -18.89 10.22 -13.54
CA ASP A 80 -17.71 9.74 -14.29
C ASP A 80 -16.42 9.82 -13.45
N ASP A 81 -16.34 10.80 -12.53
CA ASP A 81 -15.23 10.98 -11.59
C ASP A 81 -15.31 10.06 -10.35
N GLY A 82 -16.33 9.21 -10.26
CA GLY A 82 -16.61 8.34 -9.13
C GLY A 82 -17.41 8.97 -8.00
N ALA A 83 -17.80 8.15 -7.03
CA ALA A 83 -18.46 8.56 -5.80
C ALA A 83 -17.48 8.49 -4.63
N THR A 84 -17.33 9.59 -3.89
CA THR A 84 -16.58 9.57 -2.64
C THR A 84 -17.41 8.94 -1.53
N VAL A 85 -16.90 7.88 -0.91
CA VAL A 85 -17.49 7.23 0.25
C VAL A 85 -16.53 7.32 1.42
N GLN A 86 -17.06 7.65 2.59
CA GLN A 86 -16.28 7.67 3.82
C GLN A 86 -16.41 6.33 4.52
N THR A 87 -15.25 5.77 4.86
CA THR A 87 -15.17 4.61 5.76
C THR A 87 -15.62 5.00 7.17
N PRO A 88 -15.96 4.02 8.03
CA PRO A 88 -16.42 4.30 9.40
C PRO A 88 -15.43 5.12 10.23
N ASN A 89 -14.13 5.03 9.93
CA ASN A 89 -13.07 5.75 10.62
C ASN A 89 -12.65 7.07 9.93
N GLY A 90 -13.42 7.53 8.92
CA GLY A 90 -13.23 8.83 8.29
C GLY A 90 -12.24 8.87 7.13
N LEU A 91 -11.64 7.73 6.74
CA LEU A 91 -10.86 7.63 5.52
C LEU A 91 -11.80 7.80 4.30
N GLN A 92 -11.40 8.64 3.35
CA GLN A 92 -12.14 8.84 2.10
C GLN A 92 -11.65 7.82 1.07
N ALA A 93 -12.59 7.10 0.47
CA ALA A 93 -12.37 6.24 -0.68
C ALA A 93 -13.19 6.74 -1.87
N THR A 94 -12.63 6.67 -3.07
CA THR A 94 -13.34 6.97 -4.31
C THR A 94 -13.75 5.66 -4.95
N VAL A 95 -15.05 5.54 -5.28
CA VAL A 95 -15.60 4.38 -5.96
C VAL A 95 -15.96 4.76 -7.39
N THR A 96 -15.34 4.13 -8.37
CA THR A 96 -15.61 4.34 -9.80
C THR A 96 -16.25 3.09 -10.38
N ASN A 97 -17.16 3.26 -11.35
CA ASN A 97 -17.73 2.13 -12.08
C ASN A 97 -16.91 1.90 -13.35
N LEU A 98 -16.36 0.70 -13.51
CA LEU A 98 -15.50 0.34 -14.63
C LEU A 98 -16.26 -0.30 -15.80
N ASN A 99 -17.58 -0.44 -15.73
CA ASN A 99 -18.36 -1.00 -16.83
C ASN A 99 -18.30 -0.08 -18.04
N ASN A 100 -18.16 -0.64 -19.23
CA ASN A 100 -18.07 0.15 -20.45
C ASN A 100 -19.47 0.48 -20.99
N GLY A 101 -20.15 1.42 -20.32
CA GLY A 101 -21.55 1.79 -20.62
C GLY A 101 -22.56 0.97 -19.81
N GLU A 102 -23.76 0.78 -20.35
CA GLU A 102 -24.84 -0.03 -19.75
C GLU A 102 -24.68 -1.53 -20.06
N LEU A 103 -23.58 -1.90 -20.72
CA LEU A 103 -23.27 -3.28 -21.06
C LEU A 103 -23.08 -4.10 -19.79
N GLU A 104 -23.97 -5.06 -19.64
CA GLU A 104 -23.91 -6.08 -18.62
C GLU A 104 -22.69 -6.97 -18.85
N LEU A 105 -21.75 -6.97 -17.90
CA LEU A 105 -20.56 -7.80 -17.97
C LEU A 105 -20.85 -9.17 -17.37
N PHE A 106 -20.41 -10.24 -18.01
CA PHE A 106 -20.48 -11.55 -17.36
C PHE A 106 -19.52 -11.63 -16.17
N CYS A 107 -20.01 -12.13 -15.04
CA CYS A 107 -19.18 -12.33 -13.86
C CYS A 107 -18.04 -13.33 -14.14
N PRO A 108 -16.83 -13.10 -13.58
CA PRO A 108 -15.79 -14.12 -13.56
C PRO A 108 -16.34 -15.41 -12.94
N ARG A 109 -16.09 -16.55 -13.62
CA ARG A 109 -16.67 -17.84 -13.22
C ARG A 109 -16.14 -18.27 -11.86
N GLN A 110 -17.01 -18.42 -10.86
CA GLN A 110 -16.67 -19.04 -9.59
C GLN A 110 -17.11 -20.52 -9.51
N PHE A 111 -18.33 -20.88 -9.95
CA PHE A 111 -18.78 -22.28 -9.94
C PHE A 111 -19.72 -22.72 -11.07
N ASP A 112 -20.54 -21.85 -11.66
CA ASP A 112 -21.23 -22.11 -12.93
C ASP A 112 -21.85 -20.79 -13.45
N TYR A 113 -22.28 -20.74 -14.71
CA TYR A 113 -23.04 -19.59 -15.21
C TYR A 113 -24.50 -19.68 -14.73
N THR A 114 -24.94 -18.69 -13.96
CA THR A 114 -26.37 -18.52 -13.65
C THR A 114 -26.97 -17.58 -14.69
N ASP A 115 -27.89 -18.10 -15.49
CA ASP A 115 -28.61 -17.30 -16.48
C ASP A 115 -29.38 -16.16 -15.82
N GLY A 116 -29.35 -14.97 -16.43
CA GLY A 116 -29.96 -13.75 -15.88
C GLY A 116 -29.15 -13.00 -14.80
N PHE A 117 -27.92 -13.41 -14.48
CA PHE A 117 -27.03 -12.67 -13.57
C PHE A 117 -25.80 -12.11 -14.27
N VAL A 118 -25.48 -10.86 -13.94
CA VAL A 118 -24.41 -10.07 -14.56
C VAL A 118 -23.64 -9.33 -13.47
N CYS A 119 -22.40 -8.95 -13.76
CA CYS A 119 -21.53 -8.29 -12.80
C CYS A 119 -21.47 -6.79 -13.03
N ASN A 120 -21.61 -6.07 -11.93
CA ASN A 120 -21.25 -4.68 -11.83
C ASN A 120 -19.82 -4.57 -11.32
N MET A 121 -18.90 -4.12 -12.18
CA MET A 121 -17.49 -3.96 -11.83
C MET A 121 -17.25 -2.54 -11.33
N THR A 122 -16.86 -2.44 -10.06
CA THR A 122 -16.50 -1.18 -9.41
C THR A 122 -15.07 -1.23 -8.93
N GLU A 123 -14.39 -0.09 -8.94
CA GLU A 123 -13.06 0.08 -8.40
C GLU A 123 -13.14 1.01 -7.19
N VAL A 124 -12.50 0.60 -6.10
CA VAL A 124 -12.39 1.35 -4.86
C VAL A 124 -10.95 1.76 -4.68
N GLN A 125 -10.71 3.06 -4.69
CA GLN A 125 -9.41 3.65 -4.45
C GLN A 125 -9.40 4.35 -3.10
N ALA A 126 -8.46 3.99 -2.23
CA ALA A 126 -8.25 4.68 -0.96
C ALA A 126 -6.77 5.00 -0.76
N THR A 127 -6.50 6.19 -0.23
CA THR A 127 -5.15 6.72 -0.06
C THR A 127 -4.94 7.15 1.39
N VAL A 128 -3.80 6.77 1.97
CA VAL A 128 -3.37 7.26 3.29
C VAL A 128 -1.97 7.84 3.18
N ASP A 129 -1.74 8.91 3.92
CA ASP A 129 -0.42 9.52 4.04
C ASP A 129 0.39 8.82 5.16
N TYR A 130 1.67 8.58 4.91
CA TYR A 130 2.58 7.92 5.84
C TYR A 130 3.97 8.56 5.86
N GLY A 131 4.76 8.21 6.87
CA GLY A 131 6.10 8.75 7.11
C GLY A 131 6.12 10.13 7.75
N ASP A 132 7.34 10.66 7.95
CA ASP A 132 7.57 11.92 8.66
C ASP A 132 6.81 13.09 7.99
N ARG A 133 5.80 13.59 8.73
CA ARG A 133 4.82 14.63 8.36
C ARG A 133 3.92 14.31 7.16
N GLY A 134 3.66 13.03 6.86
CA GLY A 134 2.76 12.64 5.76
C GLY A 134 3.28 13.02 4.39
N ARG A 135 4.62 12.99 4.19
CA ARG A 135 5.24 13.33 2.90
C ARG A 135 5.09 12.23 1.84
N HIS A 136 4.75 11.03 2.26
CA HIS A 136 4.54 9.90 1.37
C HIS A 136 3.08 9.50 1.42
N ASN A 137 2.56 8.99 0.31
CA ASN A 137 1.23 8.43 0.24
C ASN A 137 1.31 6.99 -0.25
N VAL A 138 0.40 6.17 0.26
CA VAL A 138 0.15 4.84 -0.28
C VAL A 138 -1.31 4.78 -0.68
N THR A 139 -1.53 4.32 -1.90
CA THR A 139 -2.85 4.16 -2.48
C THR A 139 -3.07 2.70 -2.79
N ILE A 140 -4.16 2.15 -2.27
CA ILE A 140 -4.62 0.82 -2.63
C ILE A 140 -5.81 0.98 -3.57
N VAL A 141 -5.82 0.15 -4.62
CA VAL A 141 -6.89 0.07 -5.60
C VAL A 141 -7.43 -1.35 -5.56
N MET A 142 -8.72 -1.48 -5.34
CA MET A 142 -9.41 -2.77 -5.24
C MET A 142 -10.56 -2.83 -6.23
N GLY A 143 -10.60 -3.86 -7.07
CA GLY A 143 -11.75 -4.17 -7.91
C GLY A 143 -12.77 -5.02 -7.18
N ILE A 144 -14.04 -4.65 -7.24
CA ILE A 144 -15.19 -5.38 -6.69
C ILE A 144 -16.14 -5.70 -7.84
N GLY A 145 -16.34 -6.99 -8.10
CA GLY A 145 -17.37 -7.48 -9.01
C GLY A 145 -18.59 -7.92 -8.21
N GLN A 146 -19.68 -7.15 -8.28
CA GLN A 146 -20.92 -7.43 -7.58
C GLN A 146 -21.93 -8.05 -8.54
N GLU A 147 -22.44 -9.23 -8.21
CA GLU A 147 -23.50 -9.87 -8.99
C GLU A 147 -24.82 -9.11 -8.82
N ILE A 148 -25.47 -8.82 -9.95
CA ILE A 148 -26.76 -8.14 -10.05
C ILE A 148 -27.65 -8.91 -11.03
N VAL A 149 -28.97 -8.75 -10.89
CA VAL A 149 -29.93 -9.32 -11.83
C VAL A 149 -29.90 -8.48 -13.11
N SER A 150 -29.79 -9.16 -14.24
CA SER A 150 -29.87 -8.54 -15.56
C SER A 150 -31.21 -7.83 -15.73
N VAL A 151 -31.17 -6.59 -16.19
CA VAL A 151 -32.35 -5.75 -16.44
C VAL A 151 -32.80 -5.85 -17.91
N SER A 152 -32.05 -6.57 -18.74
CA SER A 152 -32.24 -6.67 -20.19
C SER A 152 -33.12 -7.85 -20.65
N ASN A 153 -33.87 -8.47 -19.72
CA ASN A 153 -34.78 -9.59 -19.99
C ASN A 153 -36.17 -9.13 -20.46
#